data_AF-D2R1Q7-F1
#
_entry.id   AF-D2R1Q7-F1
#
_cell.length_a   1.000
_cell.length_b   1.000
_cell.length_c   1.000
_cell.angle_alpha   90.00
_cell.angle_beta   90.00
_cell.angle_gamma   90.00
#
_symmetry.space_group_name_H-M   'P 1'
#
loop_
_entity.id
_entity.type
_entity.pdbx_description
1 polymer ?
#
loop_
_entity_poly.entity_id
_entity_poly.type
_entity_poly.pdbx_seq_one_letter_code
_entity_poly.pdbx_strand_id
1 'polypeptide(L)'
;MAKVCFLGGGFGVKQFLKSGRLFSWVGAAAMTLALFSAVPLRGDEPEQPAMPITWRSEYRDSMDLARTDGKMMLLWFYDKEKEADSRKWEQEVLESKKIRPLLDEMVLVRVPTDLEVSISGTKQKLLHHVAFAEMLRHPGLAMIDMRRKDSPFYGLVVTVFPFNRGPIDAEKLEVLLTLPAGSLTQRTMIYAVRTHRERPESASSDTSHLLLEETRKHSFHQASINLQGHHNWENRFHQINAQLPAGLVATEVCAESWPGQTLVEAAEECVHSWRQSPGHWSSVRERHPLFGFDIKRGRNGVWYATGIFAKRH
;
A
#
# COMPACT_ATOMS: atom_id res chain seq x y z
N MET A 1 -21.70 9.54 11.19
CA MET A 1 -20.57 10.28 11.81
C MET A 1 -19.64 9.26 12.42
N ALA A 2 -18.50 8.99 11.76
CA ALA A 2 -17.46 8.11 12.31
C ALA A 2 -16.89 8.74 13.58
N LYS A 3 -16.52 7.92 14.57
CA LYS A 3 -15.89 8.40 15.81
C LYS A 3 -14.41 8.60 15.57
N VAL A 4 -13.94 9.79 15.88
CA VAL A 4 -12.57 10.23 15.64
C VAL A 4 -12.00 10.73 16.96
N CYS A 5 -10.93 10.10 17.47
CA CYS A 5 -10.26 10.50 18.72
C CYS A 5 -8.93 11.21 18.44
N PHE A 6 -8.64 12.31 19.13
CA PHE A 6 -7.39 13.07 19.03
C PHE A 6 -6.86 13.42 20.43
N LEU A 7 -5.56 13.22 20.66
CA LEU A 7 -4.83 13.76 21.81
C LEU A 7 -3.52 14.40 21.33
N GLY A 8 -3.44 15.73 21.40
CA GLY A 8 -2.23 16.49 21.13
C GLY A 8 -1.45 16.72 22.43
N GLY A 9 -0.30 16.05 22.57
CA GLY A 9 0.67 16.35 23.63
C GLY A 9 1.54 17.54 23.22
N GLY A 10 1.28 18.71 23.82
CA GLY A 10 2.12 19.90 23.70
C GLY A 10 3.01 20.04 24.94
N PHE A 11 4.32 19.88 24.78
CA PHE A 11 5.31 20.32 25.76
C PHE A 11 6.11 21.49 25.18
N GLY A 12 5.90 22.67 25.75
CA GLY A 12 6.68 23.86 25.45
C GLY A 12 7.93 23.92 26.31
N VAL A 13 9.10 24.14 25.68
CA VAL A 13 10.35 24.48 26.37
C VAL A 13 11.11 25.56 25.59
N LYS A 14 11.14 26.75 26.20
CA LYS A 14 12.18 27.79 26.29
C LYS A 14 12.88 28.29 25.01
N GLN A 15 12.57 29.56 24.69
CA GLN A 15 13.47 30.48 23.98
C GLN A 15 14.75 30.74 24.81
N PHE A 16 15.90 30.59 24.17
CA PHE A 16 17.18 31.16 24.62
C PHE A 16 17.69 32.11 23.54
N LEU A 17 17.67 33.41 23.83
CA LEU A 17 18.31 34.44 23.03
C LEU A 17 19.83 34.37 23.27
N LYS A 18 20.61 34.16 22.20
CA LYS A 18 22.01 34.60 22.17
C LYS A 18 22.31 35.36 20.90
N SER A 19 22.91 36.51 21.15
CA SER A 19 23.35 37.55 20.26
C SER A 19 24.62 37.18 19.49
N GLY A 20 24.72 37.76 18.29
CA GLY A 20 25.93 38.41 17.77
C GLY A 20 27.03 37.52 17.21
N ARG A 21 27.27 37.63 15.90
CA ARG A 21 28.40 38.41 15.34
C ARG A 21 28.35 38.40 13.82
N LEU A 22 28.47 39.59 13.24
CA LEU A 22 28.77 39.82 11.84
C LEU A 22 30.12 39.20 11.49
N PHE A 23 30.18 38.50 10.36
CA PHE A 23 31.40 38.41 9.57
C PHE A 23 31.04 38.61 8.09
N SER A 24 31.48 39.76 7.59
CA SER A 24 31.56 40.11 6.17
C SER A 24 32.70 39.29 5.55
N TRP A 25 32.43 38.60 4.45
CA TRP A 25 33.44 38.15 3.51
C TRP A 25 33.02 38.54 2.09
N VAL A 26 33.74 39.52 1.57
CA VAL A 26 33.82 39.89 0.15
C VAL A 26 34.76 38.88 -0.52
N GLY A 27 34.34 38.25 -1.62
CA GLY A 27 35.20 37.33 -2.34
C GLY A 27 34.66 36.87 -3.69
N ALA A 28 35.10 37.57 -4.73
CA ALA A 28 35.32 37.13 -6.11
C ALA A 28 34.17 36.41 -6.88
N ALA A 29 33.54 37.17 -7.78
CA ALA A 29 32.78 36.62 -8.90
C ALA A 29 33.76 36.02 -9.94
N ALA A 30 33.74 34.69 -10.10
CA ALA A 30 34.34 34.01 -11.23
C ALA A 30 33.28 33.83 -12.32
N MET A 31 33.46 34.53 -13.44
CA MET A 31 32.60 34.47 -14.61
C MET A 31 33.00 33.24 -15.45
N THR A 32 32.33 32.11 -15.19
CA THR A 32 32.51 30.87 -15.95
C THR A 32 31.70 30.95 -17.24
N LEU A 33 32.36 31.06 -18.39
CA LEU A 33 31.76 30.91 -19.71
C LEU A 33 31.26 29.46 -19.87
N ALA A 34 29.94 29.24 -19.80
CA ALA A 34 29.34 27.96 -20.11
C ALA A 34 29.22 27.80 -21.63
N LEU A 35 30.03 26.92 -22.20
CA LEU A 35 29.85 26.41 -23.56
C LEU A 35 28.57 25.55 -23.56
N PHE A 36 27.51 26.06 -24.19
CA PHE A 36 26.30 25.28 -24.48
C PHE A 36 26.63 24.25 -25.57
N SER A 37 26.95 23.02 -25.16
CA SER A 37 26.92 21.87 -26.06
C SER A 37 25.47 21.65 -26.48
N ALA A 38 25.17 21.85 -27.76
CA ALA A 38 23.88 21.53 -28.34
C ALA A 38 23.59 20.04 -28.11
N VAL A 39 22.62 19.73 -27.24
CA VAL A 39 22.10 18.38 -27.09
C VAL A 39 21.42 18.04 -28.42
N PRO A 40 21.88 17.02 -29.17
CA PRO A 40 21.19 16.63 -30.39
C PRO A 40 19.78 16.21 -29.99
N LEU A 41 18.78 16.82 -30.64
CA LEU A 41 17.40 16.38 -30.59
C LEU A 41 17.40 14.90 -30.97
N ARG A 42 17.25 14.04 -29.96
CA ARG A 42 17.16 12.60 -30.10
C ARG A 42 15.90 12.34 -30.90
N GLY A 43 16.06 12.13 -32.21
CA GLY A 43 14.96 11.80 -33.10
C GLY A 43 14.22 10.59 -32.55
N ASP A 44 12.90 10.62 -32.64
CA ASP A 44 11.99 9.54 -32.25
C ASP A 44 12.42 8.25 -32.96
N GLU A 45 13.26 7.44 -32.29
CA GLU A 45 13.50 6.07 -32.72
C GLU A 45 12.16 5.34 -32.74
N PRO A 46 11.84 4.61 -33.81
CA PRO A 46 10.57 3.91 -33.91
C PRO A 46 10.44 2.96 -32.72
N GLU A 47 9.46 3.25 -31.87
CA GLU A 47 9.18 2.49 -30.66
C GLU A 47 8.94 1.02 -31.06
N GLN A 48 9.88 0.14 -30.69
CA GLN A 48 9.73 -1.28 -30.97
C GLN A 48 8.41 -1.76 -30.34
N PRO A 49 7.59 -2.53 -31.08
CA PRO A 49 6.32 -3.02 -30.55
C PRO A 49 6.60 -3.84 -29.29
N ALA A 50 5.96 -3.46 -28.19
CA ALA A 50 6.08 -4.16 -26.92
C ALA A 50 5.67 -5.63 -27.11
N MET A 51 6.43 -6.56 -26.50
CA MET A 51 6.05 -7.98 -26.55
C MET A 51 4.67 -8.18 -25.90
N PRO A 52 3.86 -9.13 -26.38
CA PRO A 52 2.52 -9.41 -25.84
C PRO A 52 2.57 -9.94 -24.41
N ILE A 53 1.49 -9.75 -23.64
CA ILE A 53 1.38 -10.26 -22.26
C ILE A 53 1.33 -11.79 -22.32
N THR A 54 2.25 -12.45 -21.64
CA THR A 54 2.29 -13.92 -21.60
C THR A 54 1.53 -14.40 -20.36
N TRP A 55 0.24 -14.67 -20.54
CA TRP A 55 -0.59 -15.27 -19.50
C TRP A 55 -0.37 -16.77 -19.37
N ARG A 56 -0.34 -17.24 -18.12
CA ARG A 56 -0.42 -18.66 -17.78
C ARG A 56 -1.83 -19.01 -17.31
N SER A 57 -2.32 -20.20 -17.64
CA SER A 57 -3.61 -20.73 -17.17
C SER A 57 -3.47 -21.79 -16.07
N GLU A 58 -2.30 -22.44 -15.96
CA GLU A 58 -2.05 -23.50 -14.99
C GLU A 58 -1.62 -22.91 -13.65
N TYR A 59 -2.56 -22.80 -12.71
CA TYR A 59 -2.33 -22.17 -11.40
C TYR A 59 -1.18 -22.83 -10.61
N ARG A 60 -1.13 -24.17 -10.58
CA ARG A 60 -0.11 -24.91 -9.82
C ARG A 60 1.29 -24.70 -10.40
N ASP A 61 1.44 -24.90 -11.70
CA ASP A 61 2.73 -24.76 -12.38
C ASP A 61 3.25 -23.32 -12.30
N SER A 62 2.33 -22.34 -12.38
CA SER A 62 2.68 -20.93 -12.22
C SER A 62 3.12 -20.58 -10.80
N MET A 63 2.52 -21.22 -9.79
CA MET A 63 2.93 -21.07 -8.40
C MET A 63 4.34 -21.63 -8.17
N ASP A 64 4.66 -22.78 -8.77
CA ASP A 64 5.99 -23.40 -8.68
C ASP A 64 7.05 -22.59 -9.44
N LEU A 65 6.68 -22.00 -10.58
CA LEU A 65 7.53 -21.05 -11.29
C LEU A 65 7.80 -19.80 -10.44
N ALA A 66 6.76 -19.17 -9.86
CA ALA A 66 6.93 -17.98 -9.04
C ALA A 66 7.84 -18.23 -7.83
N ARG A 67 7.76 -19.42 -7.22
CA ARG A 67 8.67 -19.86 -6.14
C ARG A 67 10.09 -20.07 -6.62
N THR A 68 10.26 -20.65 -7.81
CA THR A 68 11.58 -20.94 -8.39
C THR A 68 12.29 -19.64 -8.76
N ASP A 69 11.55 -18.71 -9.38
CA ASP A 69 12.07 -17.43 -9.85
C ASP A 69 12.18 -16.37 -8.74
N GLY A 70 11.60 -16.61 -7.56
CA GLY A 70 11.55 -15.62 -6.48
C GLY A 70 10.75 -14.37 -6.89
N LYS A 71 9.65 -14.55 -7.61
CA LYS A 71 8.82 -13.45 -8.15
C LYS A 71 7.46 -13.39 -7.49
N MET A 72 6.86 -12.21 -7.44
CA MET A 72 5.45 -12.10 -7.05
C MET A 72 4.57 -12.71 -8.15
N MET A 73 3.49 -13.39 -7.77
CA MET A 73 2.51 -13.92 -8.71
C MET A 73 1.29 -13.01 -8.74
N LEU A 74 0.94 -12.48 -9.91
CA LEU A 74 -0.31 -11.75 -10.14
C LEU A 74 -1.34 -12.71 -10.74
N LEU A 75 -2.45 -12.90 -10.03
CA LEU A 75 -3.55 -13.75 -10.42
C LEU A 75 -4.75 -12.88 -10.83
N TRP A 76 -5.23 -13.06 -12.04
CA TRP A 76 -6.46 -12.45 -12.54
C TRP A 76 -7.56 -13.51 -12.66
N PHE A 77 -8.58 -13.38 -11.82
CA PHE A 77 -9.82 -14.12 -11.96
C PHE A 77 -10.75 -13.39 -12.93
N TYR A 78 -11.02 -13.99 -14.10
CA TYR A 78 -11.89 -13.40 -15.11
C TYR A 78 -13.23 -14.14 -15.24
N ASP A 79 -14.25 -13.42 -15.68
CA ASP A 79 -15.57 -13.96 -15.98
C ASP A 79 -15.62 -14.35 -17.46
N LYS A 80 -15.86 -15.63 -17.76
CA LYS A 80 -15.93 -16.14 -19.14
C LYS A 80 -17.06 -15.47 -19.93
N GLU A 81 -18.15 -15.10 -19.27
CA GLU A 81 -19.30 -14.44 -19.90
C GLU A 81 -18.98 -13.00 -20.32
N LYS A 82 -17.90 -12.42 -19.76
CA LYS A 82 -17.42 -11.04 -20.02
C LYS A 82 -16.02 -11.01 -20.61
N GLU A 83 -15.70 -11.99 -21.46
CA GLU A 83 -14.38 -12.09 -22.11
C GLU A 83 -14.05 -10.86 -22.96
N ALA A 84 -15.04 -10.30 -23.67
CA ALA A 84 -14.84 -9.10 -24.50
C ALA A 84 -14.46 -7.87 -23.65
N ASP A 85 -15.18 -7.63 -22.54
CA ASP A 85 -14.88 -6.56 -21.59
C ASP A 85 -13.50 -6.78 -20.93
N SER A 86 -13.18 -8.04 -20.61
CA SER A 86 -11.88 -8.42 -20.05
C SER A 86 -10.73 -8.07 -20.99
N ARG A 87 -10.86 -8.41 -22.29
CA ARG A 87 -9.86 -8.08 -23.31
C ARG A 87 -9.70 -6.58 -23.52
N LYS A 88 -10.81 -5.84 -23.52
CA LYS A 88 -10.78 -4.39 -23.62
C LYS A 88 -10.02 -3.77 -22.44
N TRP A 89 -10.32 -4.22 -21.22
CA TRP A 89 -9.61 -3.76 -20.02
C TRP A 89 -8.12 -4.11 -20.07
N GLU A 90 -7.76 -5.32 -20.51
CA GLU A 90 -6.36 -5.73 -20.69
C GLU A 90 -5.61 -4.79 -21.62
N GLN A 91 -6.18 -4.46 -22.78
CA GLN A 91 -5.59 -3.52 -23.74
C GLN A 91 -5.49 -2.10 -23.18
N GLU A 92 -6.52 -1.61 -22.49
CA GLU A 92 -6.55 -0.23 -21.99
C GLU A 92 -5.65 -0.03 -20.77
N VAL A 93 -5.52 -1.05 -19.91
CA VAL A 93 -4.87 -0.93 -18.60
C VAL A 93 -3.54 -1.64 -18.55
N LEU A 94 -3.49 -2.92 -18.94
CA LEU A 94 -2.28 -3.75 -18.77
C LEU A 94 -1.22 -3.50 -19.85
N GLU A 95 -1.64 -3.12 -21.06
CA GLU A 95 -0.72 -2.74 -22.14
C GLU A 95 -0.21 -1.29 -22.01
N SER A 96 -0.66 -0.54 -21.00
CA SER A 96 -0.18 0.82 -20.78
C SER A 96 1.32 0.84 -20.48
N LYS A 97 2.04 1.84 -21.02
CA LYS A 97 3.50 1.99 -20.89
C LYS A 97 3.99 2.02 -19.44
N LYS A 98 3.15 2.47 -18.50
CA LYS A 98 3.46 2.53 -17.07
C LYS A 98 3.36 1.17 -16.39
N ILE A 99 2.39 0.35 -16.80
CA ILE A 99 2.12 -0.94 -16.17
C ILE A 99 3.03 -2.02 -16.70
N ARG A 100 3.38 -1.97 -17.99
CA ARG A 100 4.11 -3.07 -18.61
C ARG A 100 5.42 -3.47 -17.92
N PRO A 101 6.32 -2.53 -17.61
CA PRO A 101 7.56 -2.86 -16.90
C PRO A 101 7.31 -3.53 -15.54
N LEU A 102 6.22 -3.19 -14.85
CA LEU A 102 5.88 -3.77 -13.55
C LEU A 102 5.38 -5.21 -13.68
N LEU A 103 4.70 -5.55 -14.78
CA LEU A 103 4.19 -6.90 -15.04
C LEU A 103 5.31 -7.88 -15.42
N ASP A 104 6.37 -7.41 -16.07
CA ASP A 104 7.50 -8.26 -16.48
C ASP A 104 8.32 -8.80 -15.27
N GLU A 105 8.21 -8.11 -14.13
CA GLU A 105 8.77 -8.53 -12.84
C GLU A 105 7.92 -9.57 -12.09
N MET A 106 6.83 -10.04 -12.70
CA MET A 106 5.87 -10.95 -12.07
C MET A 106 5.61 -12.21 -12.88
N VAL A 107 5.11 -13.24 -12.20
CA VAL A 107 4.47 -14.38 -12.88
C VAL A 107 2.98 -14.05 -13.05
N LEU A 108 2.54 -13.93 -14.30
CA LEU A 108 1.19 -13.52 -14.66
C LEU A 108 0.31 -14.75 -14.90
N VAL A 109 -0.80 -14.84 -14.17
CA VAL A 109 -1.71 -15.98 -14.22
C VAL A 109 -3.12 -15.47 -14.45
N ARG A 110 -3.80 -15.99 -15.48
CA ARG A 110 -5.19 -15.66 -15.83
C ARG A 110 -6.01 -16.93 -15.77
N VAL A 111 -7.00 -16.95 -14.88
CA VAL A 111 -7.85 -18.11 -14.63
C VAL A 111 -9.31 -17.70 -14.56
N PRO A 112 -10.26 -18.55 -14.99
CA PRO A 112 -11.66 -18.21 -14.87
C PRO A 112 -12.12 -18.30 -13.41
N THR A 113 -13.17 -17.56 -13.04
CA THR A 113 -13.76 -17.58 -11.69
C THR A 113 -14.29 -18.96 -11.26
N ASP A 114 -14.57 -19.84 -12.22
CA ASP A 114 -15.06 -21.20 -12.01
C ASP A 114 -13.95 -22.27 -11.99
N LEU A 115 -12.66 -21.89 -12.08
CA LEU A 115 -11.54 -22.84 -12.05
C LEU A 115 -11.62 -23.76 -10.83
N GLU A 116 -11.72 -25.07 -11.07
CA GLU A 116 -11.66 -26.08 -10.03
C GLU A 116 -10.23 -26.54 -9.79
N VAL A 117 -9.86 -26.66 -8.51
CA VAL A 117 -8.57 -27.19 -8.06
C VAL A 117 -8.79 -28.27 -7.00
N SER A 118 -7.85 -29.22 -6.91
CA SER A 118 -7.80 -30.17 -5.80
C SER A 118 -6.84 -29.66 -4.73
N ILE A 119 -7.37 -29.36 -3.55
CA ILE A 119 -6.61 -28.93 -2.37
C ILE A 119 -6.89 -29.94 -1.26
N SER A 120 -5.83 -30.61 -0.77
CA SER A 120 -5.95 -31.68 0.23
C SER A 120 -6.93 -32.80 -0.16
N GLY A 121 -6.98 -33.13 -1.45
CA GLY A 121 -7.87 -34.17 -1.99
C GLY A 121 -9.31 -33.74 -2.22
N THR A 122 -9.72 -32.54 -1.77
CA THR A 122 -11.07 -32.00 -2.01
C THR A 122 -11.06 -31.10 -3.24
N LYS A 123 -11.98 -31.35 -4.18
CA LYS A 123 -12.24 -30.43 -5.31
C LYS A 123 -13.03 -29.22 -4.82
N GLN A 124 -12.55 -28.04 -5.13
CA GLN A 124 -13.27 -26.79 -4.88
C GLN A 124 -12.87 -25.74 -5.94
N LYS A 125 -13.72 -24.72 -6.11
CA LYS A 125 -13.35 -23.56 -6.92
C LYS A 125 -12.20 -22.81 -6.25
N LEU A 126 -11.15 -22.48 -7.01
CA LEU A 126 -9.98 -21.78 -6.48
C LEU A 126 -10.37 -20.47 -5.78
N LEU A 127 -11.26 -19.69 -6.40
CA LEU A 127 -11.77 -18.43 -5.87
C LEU A 127 -12.57 -18.58 -4.56
N HIS A 128 -13.04 -19.79 -4.24
CA HIS A 128 -13.76 -20.09 -2.99
C HIS A 128 -12.83 -20.49 -1.84
N HIS A 129 -11.54 -20.69 -2.11
CA HIS A 129 -10.57 -21.00 -1.08
C HIS A 129 -10.42 -19.84 -0.08
N VAL A 130 -10.24 -20.14 1.20
CA VAL A 130 -10.20 -19.14 2.29
C VAL A 130 -9.14 -18.04 2.09
N ALA A 131 -8.03 -18.35 1.42
CA ALA A 131 -6.99 -17.37 1.09
C ALA A 131 -7.50 -16.23 0.18
N PHE A 132 -8.58 -16.45 -0.57
CA PHE A 132 -9.22 -15.47 -1.44
C PHE A 132 -10.56 -14.98 -0.87
N ALA A 133 -10.84 -15.16 0.42
CA ALA A 133 -12.11 -14.75 1.02
C ALA A 133 -12.45 -13.27 0.75
N GLU A 134 -11.45 -12.39 0.77
CA GLU A 134 -11.59 -10.94 0.49
C GLU A 134 -11.78 -10.62 -1.02
N MET A 135 -11.70 -11.61 -1.92
CA MET A 135 -12.20 -11.48 -3.30
C MET A 135 -13.72 -11.56 -3.37
N LEU A 136 -14.39 -11.98 -2.30
CA LEU A 136 -15.85 -12.01 -2.19
C LEU A 136 -16.54 -12.80 -3.31
N ARG A 137 -15.83 -13.78 -3.89
CA ARG A 137 -16.26 -14.59 -5.05
C ARG A 137 -16.51 -13.78 -6.33
N HIS A 138 -15.97 -12.57 -6.43
CA HIS A 138 -16.03 -11.77 -7.64
C HIS A 138 -14.77 -11.93 -8.51
N PRO A 139 -14.86 -11.68 -9.83
CA PRO A 139 -13.69 -11.45 -10.67
C PRO A 139 -12.80 -10.35 -10.10
N GLY A 140 -11.52 -10.34 -10.46
CA GLY A 140 -10.59 -9.29 -10.06
C GLY A 140 -9.14 -9.79 -9.93
N LEU A 141 -8.34 -9.03 -9.19
CA LEU A 141 -6.90 -9.28 -9.05
C LEU A 141 -6.56 -9.77 -7.65
N ALA A 142 -5.63 -10.73 -7.57
CA ALA A 142 -4.98 -11.14 -6.33
C ALA A 142 -3.47 -11.26 -6.54
N MET A 143 -2.68 -11.05 -5.49
CA MET A 143 -1.22 -11.20 -5.57
C MET A 143 -0.71 -12.10 -4.45
N ILE A 144 0.20 -12.99 -4.80
CA ILE A 144 0.86 -13.91 -3.86
C ILE A 144 2.36 -13.59 -3.80
N ASP A 145 2.90 -13.37 -2.61
CA ASP A 145 4.32 -13.06 -2.44
C ASP A 145 5.17 -14.35 -2.44
N MET A 146 6.01 -14.53 -3.46
CA MET A 146 7.03 -15.60 -3.50
C MET A 146 8.44 -15.05 -3.56
N ARG A 147 8.67 -13.78 -3.24
CA ARG A 147 9.97 -13.14 -3.47
C ARG A 147 11.06 -13.62 -2.53
N ARG A 148 10.71 -13.85 -1.26
CA ARG A 148 11.70 -14.18 -0.23
C ARG A 148 11.17 -15.23 0.73
N LYS A 149 11.83 -16.40 0.79
CA LYS A 149 11.43 -17.56 1.61
C LYS A 149 11.47 -17.30 3.12
N ASP A 150 12.26 -16.33 3.56
CA ASP A 150 12.39 -15.89 4.95
C ASP A 150 11.33 -14.85 5.35
N SER A 151 10.54 -14.34 4.40
CA SER A 151 9.49 -13.38 4.68
C SER A 151 8.30 -14.05 5.38
N PRO A 152 7.68 -13.41 6.40
CA PRO A 152 6.45 -13.91 6.99
C PRO A 152 5.25 -13.89 6.02
N PHE A 153 5.41 -13.30 4.83
CA PHE A 153 4.38 -13.21 3.80
C PHE A 153 4.58 -14.22 2.66
N TYR A 154 5.65 -15.02 2.70
CA TYR A 154 5.96 -15.98 1.64
C TYR A 154 4.84 -17.00 1.47
N GLY A 155 4.34 -17.14 0.25
CA GLY A 155 3.23 -18.02 -0.12
C GLY A 155 1.85 -17.51 0.30
N LEU A 156 1.73 -16.30 0.84
CA LEU A 156 0.45 -15.73 1.25
C LEU A 156 -0.11 -14.79 0.19
N VAL A 157 -1.45 -14.72 0.13
CA VAL A 157 -2.15 -13.66 -0.61
C VAL A 157 -1.93 -12.34 0.14
N VAL A 158 -1.24 -11.40 -0.50
CA VAL A 158 -0.86 -10.10 0.09
C VAL A 158 -1.62 -8.92 -0.53
N THR A 159 -2.37 -9.15 -1.60
CA THR A 159 -3.25 -8.16 -2.21
C THR A 159 -4.46 -8.87 -2.81
N VAL A 160 -5.63 -8.24 -2.64
CA VAL A 160 -6.87 -8.59 -3.35
C VAL A 160 -7.54 -7.29 -3.82
N PHE A 161 -8.16 -7.33 -4.99
CA PHE A 161 -8.97 -6.24 -5.52
C PHE A 161 -10.14 -6.84 -6.33
N PRO A 162 -11.28 -7.11 -5.70
CA PRO A 162 -12.47 -7.58 -6.41
C PRO A 162 -13.03 -6.48 -7.31
N PHE A 163 -13.51 -6.85 -8.50
CA PHE A 163 -14.14 -5.95 -9.47
C PHE A 163 -15.65 -5.77 -9.23
N ASN A 164 -16.12 -5.99 -7.99
CA ASN A 164 -17.52 -5.76 -7.60
C ASN A 164 -17.92 -4.28 -7.69
N ARG A 165 -16.94 -3.36 -7.69
CA ARG A 165 -17.12 -1.91 -7.91
C ARG A 165 -16.57 -1.44 -9.28
N GLY A 166 -16.43 -2.38 -10.22
CA GLY A 166 -15.81 -2.15 -11.52
C GLY A 166 -14.32 -2.49 -11.56
N PRO A 167 -13.73 -2.61 -12.77
CA PRO A 167 -12.32 -2.88 -12.93
C PRO A 167 -11.46 -1.70 -12.47
N ILE A 168 -10.22 -1.99 -12.08
CA ILE A 168 -9.22 -1.00 -11.66
C ILE A 168 -8.65 -0.26 -12.88
N ASP A 169 -8.42 1.04 -12.78
CA ASP A 169 -7.72 1.83 -13.82
C ASP A 169 -6.19 1.67 -13.73
N ALA A 170 -5.46 2.20 -14.72
CA ALA A 170 -4.00 2.07 -14.79
C ALA A 170 -3.28 2.80 -13.64
N GLU A 171 -3.76 3.96 -13.17
CA GLU A 171 -3.13 4.70 -12.07
C GLU A 171 -3.23 3.91 -10.75
N LYS A 172 -4.42 3.36 -10.46
CA LYS A 172 -4.64 2.54 -9.27
C LYS A 172 -3.92 1.20 -9.37
N LEU A 173 -3.84 0.60 -10.55
CA LEU A 173 -3.08 -0.64 -10.74
C LEU A 173 -1.59 -0.39 -10.50
N GLU A 174 -1.03 0.72 -10.99
CA GLU A 174 0.36 1.11 -10.74
C GLU A 174 0.64 1.20 -9.24
N VAL A 175 -0.25 1.86 -8.49
CA VAL A 175 -0.15 1.92 -7.02
C VAL A 175 -0.18 0.52 -6.41
N LEU A 176 -1.12 -0.34 -6.83
CA LEU A 176 -1.32 -1.69 -6.31
C LEU A 176 -0.09 -2.59 -6.53
N LEU A 177 0.53 -2.53 -7.70
CA LEU A 177 1.73 -3.29 -8.06
C LEU A 177 2.99 -2.80 -7.31
N THR A 178 3.04 -1.52 -6.95
CA THR A 178 4.21 -0.87 -6.30
C THR A 178 4.07 -0.72 -4.78
N LEU A 179 3.03 -1.31 -4.18
CA LEU A 179 2.90 -1.32 -2.73
C LEU A 179 4.11 -2.02 -2.07
N PRO A 180 4.58 -1.54 -0.90
CA PRO A 180 5.67 -2.16 -0.16
C PRO A 180 5.29 -3.56 0.36
N ALA A 181 6.30 -4.34 0.76
CA ALA A 181 6.07 -5.64 1.40
C ALA A 181 5.25 -5.46 2.69
N GLY A 182 4.28 -6.35 2.91
CA GLY A 182 3.34 -6.27 4.02
C GLY A 182 2.27 -7.33 3.91
N SER A 183 1.54 -7.56 5.00
CA SER A 183 0.34 -8.39 4.99
C SER A 183 -0.76 -7.79 4.12
N LEU A 184 -1.79 -8.59 3.81
CA LEU A 184 -2.96 -8.16 3.06
C LEU A 184 -3.55 -6.85 3.61
N THR A 185 -3.77 -6.77 4.91
CA THR A 185 -4.42 -5.61 5.55
C THR A 185 -3.52 -4.36 5.56
N GLN A 186 -2.21 -4.54 5.74
CA GLN A 186 -1.25 -3.43 5.66
C GLN A 186 -1.22 -2.85 4.25
N ARG A 187 -1.11 -3.71 3.23
CA ARG A 187 -1.08 -3.30 1.82
C ARG A 187 -2.40 -2.63 1.41
N THR A 188 -3.56 -3.15 1.82
CA THR A 188 -4.84 -2.51 1.52
C THR A 188 -4.99 -1.13 2.16
N MET A 189 -4.50 -0.91 3.40
CA MET A 189 -4.49 0.42 3.99
C MET A 189 -3.59 1.39 3.24
N ILE A 190 -2.37 0.96 2.87
CA ILE A 190 -1.43 1.79 2.11
C ILE A 190 -2.02 2.13 0.74
N TYR A 191 -2.67 1.17 0.08
CA TYR A 191 -3.40 1.38 -1.15
C TYR A 191 -4.45 2.49 -1.00
N ALA A 192 -5.34 2.37 0.00
CA ALA A 192 -6.40 3.36 0.23
C ALA A 192 -5.86 4.78 0.47
N VAL A 193 -4.72 4.91 1.16
CA VAL A 193 -4.04 6.21 1.35
C VAL A 193 -3.48 6.73 0.02
N ARG A 194 -2.73 5.90 -0.71
CA ARG A 194 -2.06 6.31 -1.97
C ARG A 194 -3.04 6.61 -3.11
N THR A 195 -4.22 5.98 -3.13
CA THR A 195 -5.25 6.22 -4.14
C THR A 195 -6.30 7.27 -3.72
N HIS A 196 -6.13 7.90 -2.55
CA HIS A 196 -7.03 8.97 -2.14
C HIS A 196 -6.92 10.17 -3.08
N ARG A 197 -8.07 10.79 -3.43
CA ARG A 197 -8.15 11.87 -4.44
C ARG A 197 -7.26 13.08 -4.16
N GLU A 198 -6.94 13.34 -2.89
CA GLU A 198 -6.08 14.46 -2.47
C GLU A 198 -4.59 14.09 -2.40
N ARG A 199 -4.21 12.85 -2.78
CA ARG A 199 -2.83 12.35 -2.86
C ARG A 199 -1.98 12.68 -1.62
N PRO A 200 -2.38 12.23 -0.41
CA PRO A 200 -1.62 12.46 0.81
C PRO A 200 -0.23 11.83 0.74
N GLU A 201 0.78 12.52 1.27
CA GLU A 201 2.19 12.12 1.15
C GLU A 201 2.68 11.16 2.25
N SER A 202 1.84 10.82 3.24
CA SER A 202 2.25 9.99 4.38
C SER A 202 2.62 8.56 4.03
N ALA A 203 2.23 8.09 2.84
CA ALA A 203 2.55 6.77 2.33
C ALA A 203 3.57 6.79 1.16
N SER A 204 4.21 7.94 0.89
CA SER A 204 5.13 8.13 -0.24
C SER A 204 6.60 7.77 0.07
N SER A 205 6.97 7.63 1.35
CA SER A 205 8.35 7.34 1.78
C SER A 205 8.56 5.85 2.07
N ASP A 206 9.56 5.50 2.88
CA ASP A 206 9.87 4.11 3.22
C ASP A 206 8.97 3.59 4.34
N THR A 207 8.56 2.32 4.23
CA THR A 207 7.93 1.62 5.35
C THR A 207 8.96 1.26 6.40
N SER A 208 8.59 1.39 7.68
CA SER A 208 9.40 0.90 8.79
C SER A 208 8.84 -0.43 9.31
N HIS A 209 9.70 -1.45 9.39
CA HIS A 209 9.32 -2.73 10.00
C HIS A 209 8.81 -2.56 11.45
N LEU A 210 9.46 -1.67 12.22
CA LEU A 210 8.99 -1.32 13.56
C LEU A 210 7.58 -0.73 13.52
N LEU A 211 7.34 0.28 12.68
CA LEU A 211 6.05 0.97 12.65
C LEU A 211 4.94 0.06 12.11
N LEU A 212 5.22 -0.77 11.10
CA LEU A 212 4.28 -1.76 10.58
C LEU A 212 3.87 -2.80 11.64
N GLU A 213 4.82 -3.21 12.48
CA GLU A 213 4.55 -4.15 13.57
C GLU A 213 3.73 -3.50 14.69
N GLU A 214 4.03 -2.24 15.03
CA GLU A 214 3.28 -1.50 16.05
C GLU A 214 1.86 -1.14 15.59
N THR A 215 1.65 -0.78 14.32
CA THR A 215 0.30 -0.61 13.78
C THR A 215 -0.46 -1.94 13.76
N ARG A 216 0.19 -3.06 13.42
CA ARG A 216 -0.42 -4.39 13.46
C ARG A 216 -0.89 -4.75 14.86
N LYS A 217 -0.02 -4.61 15.87
CA LYS A 217 -0.36 -4.86 17.27
C LYS A 217 -1.54 -4.01 17.72
N HIS A 218 -1.52 -2.71 17.40
CA HIS A 218 -2.54 -1.79 17.88
C HIS A 218 -3.89 -1.96 17.18
N SER A 219 -3.90 -2.14 15.86
CA SER A 219 -5.12 -2.49 15.12
C SER A 219 -5.73 -3.80 15.61
N PHE A 220 -4.89 -4.81 15.89
CA PHE A 220 -5.36 -6.07 16.49
C PHE A 220 -5.95 -5.87 17.89
N HIS A 221 -5.31 -5.05 18.72
CA HIS A 221 -5.83 -4.72 20.05
C HIS A 221 -7.18 -4.02 19.97
N GLN A 222 -7.31 -2.96 19.16
CA GLN A 222 -8.58 -2.26 18.94
C GLN A 222 -9.69 -3.22 18.49
N ALA A 223 -9.39 -4.12 17.55
CA ALA A 223 -10.32 -5.13 17.06
C ALA A 223 -10.73 -6.16 18.14
N SER A 224 -9.81 -6.58 19.01
CA SER A 224 -10.11 -7.58 20.04
C SER A 224 -11.03 -7.03 21.13
N ILE A 225 -10.88 -5.75 21.48
CA ILE A 225 -11.74 -5.06 22.45
C ILE A 225 -12.97 -4.38 21.81
N ASN A 226 -13.03 -4.35 20.47
CA ASN A 226 -14.07 -3.68 19.66
C ASN A 226 -14.20 -2.18 20.01
N LEU A 227 -13.07 -1.51 20.21
CA LEU A 227 -13.01 -0.10 20.58
C LEU A 227 -11.86 0.60 19.84
N GLN A 228 -12.17 1.70 19.16
CA GLN A 228 -11.18 2.59 18.57
C GLN A 228 -10.59 3.51 19.65
N GLY A 229 -9.27 3.78 19.57
CA GLY A 229 -8.63 4.74 20.47
C GLY A 229 -7.10 4.66 20.48
N HIS A 230 -6.49 5.64 21.15
CA HIS A 230 -5.05 5.73 21.38
C HIS A 230 -4.61 4.92 22.62
N HIS A 231 -5.09 3.68 22.75
CA HIS A 231 -4.89 2.87 23.96
C HIS A 231 -3.40 2.76 24.31
N ASN A 232 -3.09 3.07 25.58
CA ASN A 232 -1.75 3.03 26.15
C ASN A 232 -0.70 3.83 25.32
N TRP A 233 -1.11 4.91 24.65
CA TRP A 233 -0.24 5.64 23.74
C TRP A 233 1.01 6.18 24.41
N GLU A 234 0.96 6.74 25.62
CA GLU A 234 2.16 7.29 26.28
C GLU A 234 3.28 6.25 26.42
N ASN A 235 2.93 5.06 26.91
CA ASN A 235 3.88 3.96 27.05
C ASN A 235 4.39 3.47 25.69
N ARG A 236 3.51 3.29 24.70
CA ARG A 236 3.91 2.88 23.34
C ARG A 236 4.78 3.94 22.66
N PHE A 237 4.45 5.22 22.83
CA PHE A 237 5.18 6.36 22.30
C PHE A 237 6.64 6.34 22.78
N HIS A 238 6.87 6.16 24.07
CA HIS A 238 8.23 6.04 24.59
C HIS A 238 8.97 4.80 24.05
N GLN A 239 8.29 3.65 23.98
CA GLN A 239 8.87 2.40 23.45
C GLN A 239 9.22 2.49 21.97
N ILE A 240 8.38 3.14 21.17
CA ILE A 240 8.60 3.36 19.74
C ILE A 240 9.74 4.35 19.54
N ASN A 241 9.71 5.50 20.22
CA ASN A 241 10.74 6.53 20.05
C ASN A 241 12.12 6.07 20.52
N ALA A 242 12.21 5.17 21.50
CA ALA A 242 13.48 4.57 21.92
C ALA A 242 14.15 3.71 20.82
N GLN A 243 13.39 3.29 19.80
CA GLN A 243 13.87 2.45 18.69
C GLN A 243 13.92 3.20 17.36
N LEU A 244 13.35 4.41 17.29
CA LEU A 244 13.41 5.22 16.07
C LEU A 244 14.79 5.87 15.89
N PRO A 245 15.21 6.13 14.64
CA PRO A 245 16.39 6.94 14.37
C PRO A 245 16.33 8.30 15.09
N ALA A 246 17.49 8.78 15.53
CA ALA A 246 17.59 10.06 16.23
C ALA A 246 16.99 11.23 15.40
N GLY A 247 16.28 12.13 16.09
CA GLY A 247 15.62 13.28 15.47
C GLY A 247 14.25 12.97 14.85
N LEU A 248 13.77 11.73 14.98
CA LEU A 248 12.40 11.35 14.60
C LEU A 248 11.51 11.15 15.82
N VAL A 249 10.23 11.49 15.68
CA VAL A 249 9.20 11.35 16.72
C VAL A 249 7.95 10.70 16.15
N ALA A 250 7.42 9.71 16.85
CA ALA A 250 6.21 8.99 16.46
C ALA A 250 4.94 9.84 16.61
N THR A 251 4.03 9.77 15.64
CA THR A 251 2.63 10.24 15.76
C THR A 251 1.68 9.15 15.30
N GLU A 252 0.47 9.09 15.88
CA GLU A 252 -0.52 8.05 15.59
C GLU A 252 -1.85 8.65 15.13
N VAL A 253 -2.49 7.96 14.18
CA VAL A 253 -3.89 8.16 13.80
C VAL A 253 -4.62 6.82 13.90
N CYS A 254 -5.85 6.85 14.41
CA CYS A 254 -6.70 5.67 14.55
C CYS A 254 -8.08 5.98 13.98
N ALA A 255 -8.71 5.01 13.33
CA ALA A 255 -10.09 5.11 12.86
C ALA A 255 -10.77 3.73 12.95
N GLU A 256 -12.10 3.73 12.92
CA GLU A 256 -12.90 2.53 12.73
C GLU A 256 -13.82 2.69 11.51
N SER A 257 -14.13 1.57 10.88
CA SER A 257 -15.08 1.49 9.76
C SER A 257 -16.52 1.35 10.27
N TRP A 258 -17.47 1.20 9.35
CA TRP A 258 -18.82 0.77 9.67
C TRP A 258 -18.96 -0.76 9.64
N PRO A 259 -19.91 -1.34 10.41
CA PRO A 259 -20.22 -2.76 10.32
C PRO A 259 -20.62 -3.17 8.90
N GLY A 260 -20.16 -4.34 8.46
CA GLY A 260 -20.56 -4.93 7.18
C GLY A 260 -19.72 -4.50 5.97
N GLN A 261 -18.81 -3.53 6.12
CA GLN A 261 -17.89 -3.15 5.06
C GLN A 261 -16.85 -4.24 4.79
N THR A 262 -16.51 -4.39 3.50
CA THR A 262 -15.41 -5.24 3.03
C THR A 262 -14.06 -4.63 3.39
N LEU A 263 -12.96 -5.38 3.27
CA LEU A 263 -11.62 -4.87 3.62
C LEU A 263 -11.26 -3.57 2.85
N VAL A 264 -11.51 -3.52 1.54
CA VAL A 264 -11.18 -2.34 0.71
C VAL A 264 -12.06 -1.15 1.07
N GLU A 265 -13.37 -1.36 1.23
CA GLU A 265 -14.31 -0.29 1.62
C GLU A 265 -13.99 0.26 3.01
N ALA A 266 -13.65 -0.62 3.95
CA ALA A 266 -13.29 -0.23 5.30
C ALA A 266 -12.00 0.59 5.35
N ALA A 267 -11.01 0.23 4.53
CA ALA A 267 -9.77 0.99 4.40
C ALA A 267 -10.03 2.39 3.82
N GLU A 268 -10.81 2.49 2.74
CA GLU A 268 -11.22 3.76 2.14
C GLU A 268 -12.01 4.64 3.14
N GLU A 269 -12.94 4.05 3.90
CA GLU A 269 -13.72 4.74 4.93
C GLU A 269 -12.86 5.25 6.09
N CYS A 270 -11.85 4.49 6.52
CA CYS A 270 -10.91 4.93 7.55
C CYS A 270 -10.09 6.15 7.10
N VAL A 271 -9.61 6.13 5.84
CA VAL A 271 -8.90 7.28 5.25
C VAL A 271 -9.84 8.49 5.11
N HIS A 272 -11.08 8.26 4.68
CA HIS A 272 -12.11 9.31 4.63
C HIS A 272 -12.36 9.91 6.02
N SER A 273 -12.44 9.07 7.06
CA SER A 273 -12.65 9.51 8.45
C SER A 273 -11.50 10.38 8.96
N TRP A 274 -10.24 9.99 8.70
CA TRP A 274 -9.08 10.84 9.00
C TRP A 274 -9.14 12.16 8.26
N ARG A 275 -9.60 12.16 7.01
CA ARG A 275 -9.76 13.38 6.20
C ARG A 275 -10.78 14.36 6.78
N GLN A 276 -11.79 13.91 7.51
CA GLN A 276 -12.76 14.80 8.15
C GLN A 276 -12.24 15.47 9.43
N SER A 277 -11.07 15.05 9.93
CA SER A 277 -10.45 15.60 11.14
C SER A 277 -9.20 16.39 10.79
N PRO A 278 -9.17 17.73 11.01
CA PRO A 278 -7.99 18.53 10.70
C PRO A 278 -6.71 18.03 11.41
N GLY A 279 -6.84 17.52 12.63
CA GLY A 279 -5.72 16.99 13.42
C GLY A 279 -5.17 15.66 12.88
N HIS A 280 -6.02 14.78 12.37
CA HIS A 280 -5.56 13.55 11.72
C HIS A 280 -5.07 13.82 10.31
N TRP A 281 -5.80 14.64 9.56
CA TRP A 281 -5.45 14.96 8.19
C TRP A 281 -4.13 15.71 8.09
N SER A 282 -3.77 16.54 9.08
CA SER A 282 -2.44 17.16 9.11
C SER A 282 -1.32 16.13 9.14
N SER A 283 -1.49 15.04 9.89
CA SER A 283 -0.54 13.93 9.94
C SER A 283 -0.59 13.08 8.66
N VAL A 284 -1.78 12.73 8.18
CA VAL A 284 -1.92 11.86 7.00
C VAL A 284 -1.49 12.56 5.70
N ARG A 285 -1.73 13.86 5.54
CA ARG A 285 -1.37 14.57 4.31
C ARG A 285 0.14 14.86 4.19
N GLU A 286 0.85 14.93 5.31
CA GLU A 286 2.25 15.32 5.37
C GLU A 286 3.18 14.17 5.00
N ARG A 287 4.34 14.50 4.42
CA ARG A 287 5.40 13.54 4.13
C ARG A 287 6.19 13.23 5.40
N HIS A 288 6.32 11.94 5.72
CA HIS A 288 7.13 11.46 6.84
C HIS A 288 8.32 10.63 6.34
N PRO A 289 9.50 10.69 6.98
CA PRO A 289 10.61 9.79 6.69
C PRO A 289 10.24 8.30 6.73
N LEU A 290 9.46 7.89 7.73
CA LEU A 290 9.03 6.51 7.91
C LEU A 290 7.55 6.44 8.25
N PHE A 291 6.87 5.39 7.80
CA PHE A 291 5.49 5.12 8.17
C PHE A 291 5.19 3.63 8.36
N GLY A 292 4.06 3.35 8.99
CA GLY A 292 3.39 2.05 9.02
C GLY A 292 1.87 2.23 9.06
N PHE A 293 1.14 1.33 8.41
CA PHE A 293 -0.32 1.26 8.47
C PHE A 293 -0.75 -0.19 8.66
N ASP A 294 -1.83 -0.43 9.40
CA ASP A 294 -2.55 -1.70 9.38
C ASP A 294 -4.04 -1.48 9.68
N ILE A 295 -4.86 -2.50 9.43
CA ILE A 295 -6.27 -2.56 9.79
C ILE A 295 -6.65 -4.00 10.19
N LYS A 296 -7.52 -4.17 11.20
CA LYS A 296 -8.01 -5.49 11.62
C LYS A 296 -9.51 -5.50 11.86
N ARG A 297 -10.16 -6.62 11.53
CA ARG A 297 -11.59 -6.80 11.75
C ARG A 297 -11.87 -7.30 13.17
N GLY A 298 -12.72 -6.59 13.90
CA GLY A 298 -13.28 -7.04 15.16
C GLY A 298 -14.41 -8.05 14.96
N ARG A 299 -14.79 -8.74 16.04
CA ARG A 299 -15.89 -9.73 16.02
C ARG A 299 -17.26 -9.09 15.78
N ASN A 300 -17.38 -7.79 16.01
CA ASN A 300 -18.56 -6.98 15.70
C ASN A 300 -18.68 -6.63 14.21
N GLY A 301 -17.77 -7.12 13.36
CA GLY A 301 -17.78 -6.87 11.92
C GLY A 301 -17.28 -5.48 11.52
N VAL A 302 -16.76 -4.69 12.46
CA VAL A 302 -16.11 -3.39 12.24
C VAL A 302 -14.62 -3.59 12.03
N TRP A 303 -13.99 -2.77 11.20
CA TRP A 303 -12.55 -2.76 11.02
C TRP A 303 -11.92 -1.59 11.78
N TYR A 304 -10.74 -1.81 12.36
CA TYR A 304 -10.01 -0.85 13.17
C TYR A 304 -8.65 -0.59 12.55
N ALA A 305 -8.43 0.64 12.09
CA ALA A 305 -7.22 1.07 11.40
C ALA A 305 -6.29 1.84 12.33
N THR A 306 -4.99 1.69 12.10
CA THR A 306 -3.92 2.45 12.76
C THR A 306 -2.90 2.89 11.71
N GLY A 307 -2.54 4.16 11.71
CA GLY A 307 -1.36 4.70 11.04
C GLY A 307 -0.39 5.26 12.06
N ILE A 308 0.90 4.93 11.94
CA ILE A 308 1.96 5.55 12.75
C ILE A 308 3.02 6.12 11.81
N PHE A 309 3.46 7.33 12.10
CA PHE A 309 4.43 8.09 11.31
C PHE A 309 5.61 8.49 12.17
N ALA A 310 6.81 8.53 11.61
CA ALA A 310 7.97 9.12 12.27
C ALA A 310 8.29 10.46 11.62
N LYS A 311 7.91 11.57 12.27
CA LYS A 311 8.14 12.94 11.78
C LYS A 311 9.47 13.50 12.31
N ARG A 312 10.08 14.45 11.58
CA ARG A 312 11.24 15.19 12.08
C ARG A 312 10.81 16.15 13.19
N HIS A 313 11.61 16.22 14.26
CA HIS A 313 11.49 17.23 15.31
C HIS A 313 12.41 18.43 15.04
#